data_AF-A0A502EFJ7-F1
#
_entry.id   AF-A0A502EFJ7-F1
#
_cell.length_a   1.000
_cell.length_b   1.000
_cell.length_c   1.000
_cell.angle_alpha   90.00
_cell.angle_beta   90.00
_cell.angle_gamma   90.00
#
_symmetry.space_group_name_H-M   'P 1'
#
loop_
_entity.id
_entity.type
_entity.pdbx_description
1 polymer ?
#
loop_
_entity_poly.entity_id
_entity_poly.type
_entity_poly.pdbx_seq_one_letter_code
_entity_poly.pdbx_strand_id
1 'polypeptide(L)'
;MSVLRERVTWVWLGLVVLTCVTTWGLSKDLFSPAIAVVGTFLIAAVKVRYVVLDFMELRNAPIPVRVAFEAWPVVVSAIILGFWFATS
;
A
#
# COMPACT_ATOMS: atom_id res chain seq x y z
N MET A 1 -0.76 28.22 10.84
CA MET A 1 -0.04 27.51 9.77
C MET A 1 -1.05 26.70 8.98
N SER A 2 -1.03 26.74 7.65
CA SER A 2 -2.02 26.03 6.82
C SER A 2 -1.64 24.54 6.70
N VAL A 3 -2.29 23.69 7.49
CA VAL A 3 -2.11 22.23 7.52
C VAL A 3 -2.34 21.60 6.14
N LEU A 4 -3.13 22.24 5.28
CA LEU A 4 -3.41 21.81 3.90
C LEU A 4 -2.20 21.91 2.96
N ARG A 5 -1.16 22.67 3.32
CA ARG A 5 0.05 22.82 2.50
C ARG A 5 1.09 21.73 2.76
N GLU A 6 0.93 20.96 3.83
CA GLU A 6 1.89 19.93 4.20
C GLU A 6 1.74 18.70 3.30
N ARG A 7 2.87 18.18 2.84
CA ARG A 7 2.94 16.99 1.97
C ARG A 7 2.25 15.79 2.63
N VAL A 8 2.38 15.65 3.95
CA VAL A 8 1.77 14.57 4.73
C VAL A 8 0.24 14.59 4.60
N THR A 9 -0.39 15.76 4.58
CA THR A 9 -1.85 15.90 4.41
C THR A 9 -2.32 15.37 3.05
N TRP A 10 -1.55 15.63 1.98
CA TRP A 10 -1.85 15.09 0.66
C TRP A 10 -1.65 13.58 0.55
N VAL A 11 -0.58 13.06 1.17
CA VAL A 11 -0.35 11.62 1.27
C VAL A 11 -1.48 10.96 2.04
N TRP A 12 -1.90 11.55 3.16
CA TRP A 12 -3.03 11.09 3.95
C TRP A 12 -4.32 11.00 3.12
N LEU A 13 -4.68 12.08 2.40
CA LEU A 13 -5.85 12.07 1.52
C LEU A 13 -5.76 10.96 0.46
N GLY A 14 -4.59 10.78 -0.15
CA GLY A 14 -4.35 9.68 -1.08
C GLY A 14 -4.56 8.31 -0.44
N LEU A 15 -4.07 8.09 0.78
CA LEU A 15 -4.26 6.85 1.54
C LEU A 15 -5.73 6.60 1.88
N VAL A 16 -6.49 7.65 2.20
CA VAL A 16 -7.94 7.57 2.41
C VAL A 16 -8.62 7.10 1.12
N VAL A 17 -8.34 7.76 -0.01
CA VAL A 17 -8.90 7.37 -1.32
C VAL A 17 -8.56 5.92 -1.66
N LEU A 18 -7.30 5.50 -1.50
CA LEU A 18 -6.90 4.10 -1.72
C LEU A 18 -7.67 3.13 -0.84
N THR A 19 -7.96 3.50 0.42
CA THR A 19 -8.77 2.69 1.33
C THR A 19 -10.20 2.58 0.84
N CYS A 20 -10.81 3.68 0.40
CA CYS A 20 -12.15 3.69 -0.17
C CYS A 20 -12.24 2.78 -1.41
N VAL A 21 -11.23 2.85 -2.28
CA VAL A 21 -11.15 2.02 -3.49
C VAL A 21 -11.03 0.53 -3.14
N THR A 22 -10.20 0.17 -2.16
CA THR A 22 -10.11 -1.24 -1.73
C THR A 22 -11.42 -1.72 -1.10
N THR A 23 -12.01 -0.93 -0.20
CA THR A 23 -13.19 -1.37 0.57
C THR A 23 -14.44 -1.47 -0.30
N TRP A 24 -14.70 -0.50 -1.17
CA TRP A 24 -15.95 -0.44 -1.95
C TRP A 24 -15.80 -0.68 -3.45
N GLY A 25 -14.58 -0.62 -3.98
CA GLY A 25 -14.30 -0.90 -5.39
C GLY A 25 -14.00 -2.39 -5.59
N LEU A 26 -12.89 -2.85 -4.99
CA LEU A 26 -12.38 -4.21 -5.16
C LEU A 26 -13.21 -5.28 -4.43
N SER A 27 -13.92 -4.93 -3.35
CA SER A 27 -14.77 -5.87 -2.61
C SER A 27 -16.15 -6.12 -3.24
N LYS A 28 -16.44 -5.55 -4.42
CA LYS A 28 -17.68 -5.84 -5.15
C LYS A 28 -17.46 -7.01 -6.10
N ASP A 29 -18.54 -7.73 -6.42
CA ASP A 29 -18.59 -8.77 -7.47
C ASP A 29 -18.39 -8.21 -8.90
N LEU A 30 -17.88 -6.98 -9.03
CA LEU A 30 -17.54 -6.35 -10.31
C LEU A 30 -16.29 -6.96 -10.96
N PHE A 31 -15.41 -7.60 -10.16
CA PHE A 31 -14.14 -8.13 -10.63
C PHE A 31 -14.04 -9.63 -10.40
N SER A 32 -13.21 -10.31 -11.19
CA SER A 32 -12.87 -11.71 -10.90
C SER A 32 -12.12 -11.80 -9.56
N PRO A 33 -12.26 -12.92 -8.82
CA PRO A 33 -11.57 -13.11 -7.54
C PRO A 33 -10.06 -12.87 -7.63
N ALA A 34 -9.42 -13.29 -8.73
CA ALA A 34 -8.00 -13.07 -8.97
C ALA A 34 -7.65 -11.58 -9.08
N ILE A 35 -8.44 -10.80 -9.82
CA ILE A 35 -8.21 -9.35 -9.96
C ILE A 35 -8.42 -8.65 -8.62
N ALA A 36 -9.46 -9.03 -7.87
CA ALA A 36 -9.76 -8.46 -6.56
C ALA A 36 -8.62 -8.69 -5.56
N VAL A 37 -8.10 -9.92 -5.49
CA VAL A 37 -7.01 -10.30 -4.59
C VAL A 37 -5.70 -9.59 -4.98
N VAL A 38 -5.28 -9.69 -6.24
CA VAL A 38 -4.04 -9.05 -6.71
C VAL A 38 -4.11 -7.53 -6.53
N GLY A 39 -5.22 -6.91 -6.92
CA GLY A 39 -5.43 -5.46 -6.78
C GLY A 39 -5.36 -5.00 -5.32
N THR A 40 -5.95 -5.77 -4.40
CA THR A 40 -5.92 -5.47 -2.96
C THR A 40 -4.50 -5.49 -2.41
N PHE A 41 -3.71 -6.51 -2.73
CA PHE A 41 -2.33 -6.62 -2.24
C PHE A 41 -1.39 -5.58 -2.87
N LEU A 42 -1.58 -5.23 -4.14
CA LEU A 42 -0.83 -4.15 -4.78
C LEU A 42 -1.12 -2.80 -4.12
N ILE A 43 -2.40 -2.48 -3.89
CA ILE A 43 -2.77 -1.24 -3.22
C ILE A 43 -2.24 -1.23 -1.77
N ALA A 44 -2.34 -2.35 -1.06
CA ALA A 44 -1.80 -2.47 0.29
C ALA A 44 -0.29 -2.20 0.33
N ALA A 45 0.50 -2.77 -0.58
CA ALA A 45 1.94 -2.53 -0.66
C ALA A 45 2.27 -1.06 -0.92
N VAL A 46 1.53 -0.41 -1.83
CA VAL A 46 1.67 1.03 -2.11
C VAL A 46 1.34 1.86 -0.87
N LYS A 47 0.25 1.55 -0.16
CA LYS A 47 -0.13 2.24 1.08
C LYS A 47 0.97 2.14 2.14
N VAL A 48 1.49 0.94 2.37
CA VAL A 48 2.57 0.71 3.35
C VAL A 48 3.80 1.55 2.99
N ARG A 49 4.20 1.60 1.71
CA ARG A 49 5.33 2.42 1.26
C ARG A 49 5.15 3.91 1.63
N TYR A 50 3.97 4.48 1.38
CA TYR A 50 3.69 5.87 1.73
C TYR A 50 3.69 6.10 3.25
N VAL A 51 3.12 5.18 4.03
CA VAL A 51 3.14 5.25 5.49
C VAL A 51 4.57 5.24 6.03
N VAL A 52 5.39 4.29 5.57
CA VAL A 52 6.81 4.16 5.98
C VAL A 52 7.58 5.44 5.64
N LEU A 53 7.45 5.96 4.42
CA LEU A 53 8.25 7.12 4.01
C LEU A 53 7.82 8.42 4.67
N ASP A 54 6.51 8.61 4.87
CA ASP A 54 5.95 9.93 5.16
C ASP A 54 5.37 10.08 6.57
N PHE A 55 5.01 8.98 7.25
CA PHE A 55 4.53 9.01 8.63
C PHE A 55 5.54 8.45 9.63
N MET A 56 6.40 7.53 9.20
CA MET A 56 7.52 7.06 10.03
C MET A 56 8.81 7.84 9.77
N GLU A 57 8.76 8.88 8.92
CA GLU A 57 9.87 9.77 8.58
C GLU A 57 11.12 9.05 7.98
N LEU A 58 10.97 7.82 7.47
CA LEU A 58 12.07 7.07 6.87
C LEU A 58 12.62 7.67 5.57
N ARG A 59 11.98 8.72 5.02
CA ARG A 59 12.48 9.44 3.86
C ARG A 59 13.88 10.01 4.08
N ASN A 60 14.19 10.42 5.31
CA ASN A 60 15.48 10.99 5.70
C ASN A 60 16.42 9.96 6.36
N ALA A 61 15.98 8.69 6.48
CA ALA A 61 16.78 7.63 7.07
C ALA A 61 17.91 7.15 6.13
N PRO A 62 18.96 6.50 6.67
CA PRO A 62 19.99 5.86 5.87
C PRO A 62 19.41 4.88 4.84
N ILE A 63 19.96 4.89 3.63
CA ILE A 63 19.47 4.11 2.48
C ILE A 63 19.22 2.63 2.81
N PRO A 64 20.12 1.91 3.52
CA PRO A 64 19.90 0.48 3.80
C PRO A 64 18.62 0.22 4.60
N VAL A 65 18.35 1.07 5.60
CA VAL A 65 17.15 0.96 6.45
C VAL A 65 15.91 1.22 5.61
N ARG A 66 15.93 2.30 4.84
CA ARG A 66 14.83 2.67 3.95
C ARG A 66 14.51 1.57 2.95
N VAL A 67 15.52 0.97 2.31
CA VAL A 67 15.35 -0.14 1.37
C VAL A 67 14.77 -1.37 2.05
N ALA A 68 15.22 -1.72 3.26
CA ALA A 68 14.67 -2.86 3.99
C ALA A 68 13.17 -2.71 4.26
N PHE A 69 12.73 -1.53 4.71
CA PHE A 69 11.31 -1.26 4.95
C PHE A 69 10.49 -1.12 3.67
N GLU A 70 11.04 -0.60 2.58
CA GLU A 70 10.36 -0.54 1.28
C GLU A 70 10.25 -1.93 0.61
N ALA A 71 11.25 -2.80 0.79
CA ALA A 71 11.28 -4.14 0.21
C ALA A 71 10.32 -5.10 0.93
N TRP A 72 10.17 -4.95 2.24
CA TRP A 72 9.28 -5.78 3.07
C TRP A 72 7.86 -5.95 2.51
N PRO A 73 7.06 -4.89 2.23
CA PRO A 73 5.70 -5.05 1.71
C PRO A 73 5.68 -5.71 0.33
N VAL A 74 6.72 -5.55 -0.49
CA VAL A 74 6.82 -6.21 -1.81
C VAL A 74 7.01 -7.71 -1.62
N VAL A 75 7.95 -8.11 -0.75
CA VAL A 75 8.25 -9.51 -0.46
C VAL A 75 7.04 -10.20 0.15
N VAL A 76 6.39 -9.59 1.15
CA VAL A 76 5.22 -10.18 1.80
C VAL A 76 4.06 -10.34 0.84
N SER A 77 3.74 -9.30 0.04
CA SER A 77 2.67 -9.40 -0.96
C SER A 77 2.98 -10.47 -2.01
N ALA A 78 4.23 -10.59 -2.47
CA ALA A 78 4.63 -11.62 -3.42
C ALA A 78 4.48 -13.04 -2.84
N ILE A 79 4.88 -13.24 -1.59
CA ILE A 79 4.73 -14.52 -0.88
C ILE A 79 3.25 -14.89 -0.77
N ILE A 80 2.41 -13.97 -0.28
CA ILE A 80 0.98 -14.24 -0.08
C ILE A 80 0.28 -14.53 -1.40
N LEU A 81 0.54 -13.72 -2.44
CA LEU A 81 -0.04 -13.96 -3.76
C LEU A 81 0.45 -15.29 -4.36
N GLY A 82 1.73 -15.61 -4.20
CA GLY A 82 2.29 -16.89 -4.64
C GLY A 82 1.57 -18.08 -3.99
N PHE A 83 1.35 -18.05 -2.68
CA PHE A 83 0.57 -19.07 -1.98
C PHE A 83 -0.88 -19.13 -2.45
N TRP A 84 -1.51 -17.97 -2.64
CA TRP A 84 -2.89 -17.90 -3.13
C TRP A 84 -3.02 -18.59 -4.49
N PHE A 85 -2.17 -18.25 -5.46
CA PHE A 85 -2.16 -18.88 -6.79
C PHE A 85 -1.77 -20.36 -6.78
N ALA A 86 -0.94 -20.79 -5.83
CA ALA A 86 -0.56 -22.20 -5.72
C ALA A 86 -1.66 -23.09 -5.13
N THR A 87 -2.64 -22.51 -4.42
CA THR A 87 -3.66 -23.25 -3.66
C THR A 87 -5.09 -23.03 -4.18
N SER A 88 -5.29 -22.03 -5.06
CA SER A 88 -6.59 -21.72 -5.68
C SER A 88 -6.79 -22.50 -6.97
#